data_AF-A0A2S9WRN3-F1
#
_entry.id   AF-A0A2S9WRN3-F1
#
_cell.length_a   1.000
_cell.length_b   1.000
_cell.length_c   1.000
_cell.angle_alpha   90.00
_cell.angle_beta   90.00
_cell.angle_gamma   90.00
#
_symmetry.space_group_name_H-M   'P 1'
#
loop_
_entity.id
_entity.type
_entity.pdbx_description
1 polymer ?
#
loop_
_entity_poly.entity_id
_entity_poly.type
_entity_poly.pdbx_seq_one_letter_code
_entity_poly.pdbx_strand_id
1 'polypeptide(L)'
;MLDDYFQDLKHELRGAMSKRNHPFKYAYLSTVDENLQPRARTIVIREVSEAINFTIFTDSRTTKVHQLQQNPRASLLFYHGKGLRQIRVDGILEPITDAQEVKRLFQKVSSKSIKDYTTQLPPGSPIKNPDHVEYVERSENYFLPLQLTPTSIELLQLKRPNHLRALYTIDNNEWQGQWLVP
;
A
#
# COMPACT_ATOMS: atom_id res chain seq x y z
N MET A 1 14.70 4.13 23.07
CA MET A 1 13.39 3.47 23.37
C MET A 1 12.41 3.67 22.22
N LEU A 2 11.96 4.91 21.94
CA LEU A 2 10.96 5.16 20.89
C LEU A 2 11.53 4.96 19.48
N ASP A 3 12.80 5.32 19.28
CA ASP A 3 13.54 5.02 18.05
C ASP A 3 13.72 3.51 17.83
N ASP A 4 13.97 2.75 18.90
CA ASP A 4 14.13 1.29 18.81
C ASP A 4 12.83 0.64 18.29
N TYR A 5 11.67 1.05 18.83
CA TYR A 5 10.37 0.60 18.30
C TYR A 5 10.17 0.98 16.84
N PHE A 6 10.67 2.14 16.42
CA PHE A 6 10.57 2.56 15.04
C PHE A 6 11.47 1.74 14.14
N GLN A 7 12.71 1.48 14.55
CA GLN A 7 13.63 0.64 13.80
C GLN A 7 13.11 -0.80 13.68
N ASP A 8 12.57 -1.36 14.76
CA ASP A 8 11.92 -2.68 14.75
C ASP A 8 10.72 -2.71 13.81
N LEU A 9 9.88 -1.67 13.84
CA LEU A 9 8.73 -1.51 12.94
C LEU A 9 9.18 -1.48 11.47
N LYS A 10 10.19 -0.65 11.16
CA LYS A 10 10.76 -0.52 9.81
C LYS A 10 11.34 -1.86 9.33
N HIS A 11 12.05 -2.56 10.22
CA HIS A 11 12.59 -3.87 9.93
C HIS A 11 11.48 -4.91 9.67
N GLU A 12 10.42 -4.93 10.48
CA GLU A 12 9.29 -5.86 10.29
C GLU A 12 8.55 -5.60 8.98
N LEU A 13 8.24 -4.34 8.67
CA LEU A 13 7.57 -3.95 7.42
C LEU A 13 8.38 -4.36 6.18
N ARG A 14 9.70 -4.10 6.17
CA ARG A 14 10.58 -4.51 5.08
C ARG A 14 10.72 -6.03 5.01
N GLY A 15 10.98 -6.67 6.15
CA GLY A 15 11.16 -8.12 6.26
C GLY A 15 9.90 -8.92 5.92
N ALA A 16 8.71 -8.34 6.05
CA ALA A 16 7.45 -8.95 5.64
C ALA A 16 7.42 -9.32 4.16
N MET A 17 8.09 -8.56 3.29
CA MET A 17 8.07 -8.79 1.84
C MET A 17 8.73 -10.13 1.46
N SER A 18 9.76 -10.54 2.22
CA SER A 18 10.49 -11.80 2.00
C SER A 18 9.82 -13.02 2.65
N LYS A 19 8.83 -12.82 3.53
CA LYS A 19 8.13 -13.89 4.24
C LYS A 19 6.84 -14.27 3.51
N ARG A 20 6.60 -15.56 3.25
CA ARG A 20 5.46 -16.02 2.44
C ARG A 20 4.10 -15.58 3.01
N ASN A 21 3.91 -15.74 4.31
CA ASN A 21 2.61 -15.59 4.98
C ASN A 21 2.61 -14.45 6.02
N HIS A 22 3.45 -13.43 5.87
CA HIS A 22 3.47 -12.33 6.82
C HIS A 22 2.22 -11.44 6.63
N PRO A 23 1.47 -11.10 7.70
CA PRO A 23 0.26 -10.29 7.57
C PRO A 23 0.49 -8.93 6.91
N PHE A 24 1.65 -8.29 7.16
CA PHE A 24 2.00 -7.00 6.57
C PHE A 24 2.29 -7.03 5.06
N LYS A 25 2.16 -8.17 4.39
CA LYS A 25 2.05 -8.21 2.92
C LYS A 25 0.76 -7.60 2.41
N TYR A 26 -0.26 -7.55 3.24
CA TYR A 26 -1.56 -6.97 2.92
C TYR A 26 -1.79 -5.73 3.76
N ALA A 27 -2.37 -4.72 3.13
CA ALA A 27 -2.82 -3.49 3.78
C ALA A 27 -4.24 -3.17 3.35
N TYR A 28 -4.99 -2.45 4.19
CA TYR A 28 -6.23 -1.81 3.79
C TYR A 28 -5.89 -0.40 3.31
N LEU A 29 -6.05 -0.15 2.01
CA LEU A 29 -5.88 1.15 1.40
C LEU A 29 -7.17 1.94 1.48
N SER A 30 -7.14 3.07 2.18
CA SER A 30 -8.21 4.05 2.21
C SER A 30 -7.88 5.24 1.32
N THR A 31 -8.84 5.64 0.49
CA THR A 31 -8.80 6.84 -0.37
C THR A 31 -10.12 7.60 -0.20
N VAL A 32 -10.18 8.82 -0.72
CA VAL A 32 -11.38 9.66 -0.72
C VAL A 32 -11.71 10.01 -2.17
N ASP A 33 -12.97 9.90 -2.55
CA ASP A 33 -13.41 10.29 -3.89
C ASP A 33 -13.79 11.78 -3.98
N GLU A 34 -14.17 12.21 -5.18
CA GLU A 34 -14.55 13.59 -5.48
C GLU A 34 -15.75 14.12 -4.66
N ASN A 35 -16.57 13.23 -4.11
CA ASN A 35 -17.71 13.57 -3.25
C ASN A 35 -17.35 13.53 -1.76
N LEU A 36 -16.05 13.49 -1.43
CA LEU A 36 -15.54 13.31 -0.07
C LEU A 36 -15.96 12.00 0.60
N GLN A 37 -16.36 10.98 -0.18
CA GLN A 37 -16.75 9.69 0.37
C GLN A 37 -15.50 8.81 0.58
N PRO A 38 -15.26 8.30 1.81
CA PRO A 38 -14.19 7.35 2.06
C PRO A 38 -14.41 6.02 1.33
N ARG A 39 -13.34 5.46 0.77
CA ARG A 39 -13.32 4.18 0.07
C ARG A 39 -12.19 3.33 0.62
N ALA A 40 -12.45 2.07 0.94
CA ALA A 40 -11.44 1.14 1.44
C ALA A 40 -11.38 -0.13 0.59
N ARG A 41 -10.21 -0.74 0.49
CA ARG A 41 -9.99 -2.06 -0.11
C ARG A 41 -8.70 -2.68 0.39
N THR A 42 -8.60 -4.00 0.39
CA THR A 42 -7.34 -4.69 0.64
C THR A 42 -6.44 -4.63 -0.60
N ILE A 43 -5.15 -4.43 -0.39
CA ILE A 43 -4.12 -4.40 -1.41
C ILE A 43 -2.93 -5.26 -0.98
N VAL A 44 -2.05 -5.57 -1.94
CA VAL A 44 -0.78 -6.26 -1.69
C VAL A 44 0.35 -5.24 -1.76
N ILE A 45 1.15 -5.14 -0.70
CA ILE A 45 2.41 -4.40 -0.71
C ILE A 45 3.44 -5.22 -1.49
N ARG A 46 4.11 -4.58 -2.44
CA ARG A 46 5.06 -5.22 -3.35
C ARG A 46 6.49 -4.96 -2.93
N GLU A 47 6.78 -3.73 -2.50
CA GLU A 47 8.08 -3.33 -1.97
C GLU A 47 7.90 -2.33 -0.83
N VAL A 48 8.87 -2.32 0.08
CA VAL A 48 9.03 -1.28 1.10
C VAL A 48 10.47 -0.80 1.01
N SER A 49 10.69 0.48 0.73
CA SER A 49 12.03 1.06 0.57
C SER A 49 12.72 1.30 1.92
N GLU A 50 13.98 1.74 1.89
CA GLU A 50 14.70 2.12 3.10
C GLU A 50 14.09 3.34 3.79
N ALA A 51 13.60 4.29 2.99
CA ALA A 51 12.87 5.47 3.43
C ALA A 51 11.41 5.15 3.83
N ILE A 52 11.00 3.88 3.82
CA ILE A 52 9.65 3.40 4.17
C ILE A 52 8.58 3.88 3.19
N ASN A 53 8.95 4.04 1.92
CA ASN A 53 7.96 4.18 0.86
C ASN A 53 7.36 2.81 0.52
N PHE A 54 6.06 2.77 0.25
CA PHE A 54 5.33 1.54 -0.04
C PHE A 54 4.94 1.46 -1.51
N THR A 55 5.43 0.46 -2.21
CA THR A 55 5.08 0.24 -3.62
C THR A 55 3.95 -0.78 -3.74
N ILE A 56 2.94 -0.44 -4.53
CA ILE A 56 1.77 -1.27 -4.82
C ILE A 56 1.55 -1.32 -6.33
N PHE A 57 0.95 -2.39 -6.84
CA PHE A 57 0.61 -2.51 -8.26
C PHE A 57 -0.90 -2.48 -8.45
N THR A 58 -1.36 -1.81 -9.50
CA THR A 58 -2.77 -1.74 -9.88
C THR A 58 -2.91 -1.63 -11.40
N ASP A 59 -4.13 -1.76 -11.90
CA ASP A 59 -4.51 -1.31 -13.23
C ASP A 59 -4.79 0.22 -13.19
N SER A 60 -4.26 0.95 -14.19
CA SER A 60 -4.33 2.40 -14.32
C SER A 60 -5.75 2.96 -14.47
N ARG A 61 -6.70 2.12 -14.90
CA ARG A 61 -8.09 2.51 -15.19
C ARG A 61 -9.01 2.30 -14.00
N THR A 62 -8.50 1.83 -12.86
CA THR A 62 -9.33 1.54 -11.69
C THR A 62 -9.81 2.81 -10.99
N THR A 63 -10.97 2.72 -10.33
CA THR A 63 -11.56 3.86 -9.59
C THR A 63 -10.63 4.48 -8.55
N LYS A 64 -9.78 3.68 -7.89
CA LYS A 64 -8.79 4.20 -6.94
C LYS A 64 -7.77 5.14 -7.60
N VAL A 65 -7.39 4.88 -8.85
CA VAL A 65 -6.44 5.72 -9.58
C VAL A 65 -7.10 7.04 -9.94
N HIS A 66 -8.34 7.04 -10.40
CA HIS A 66 -9.12 8.25 -10.61
C HIS A 66 -9.25 9.09 -9.33
N GLN A 67 -9.55 8.45 -8.19
CA GLN A 67 -9.63 9.11 -6.88
C GLN A 67 -8.29 9.78 -6.52
N LEU A 68 -7.17 9.08 -6.73
CA LEU A 68 -5.84 9.58 -6.43
C LEU A 68 -5.39 10.74 -7.34
N GLN A 69 -5.92 10.83 -8.57
CA GLN A 69 -5.69 11.98 -9.44
C GLN A 69 -6.34 13.26 -8.90
N GLN A 70 -7.46 13.14 -8.19
CA GLN A 70 -8.15 14.28 -7.57
C GLN A 70 -7.63 14.59 -6.16
N ASN A 71 -7.30 13.55 -5.40
CA ASN A 71 -6.77 13.66 -4.05
C ASN A 71 -5.73 12.56 -3.79
N PRO A 72 -4.43 12.88 -3.79
CA PRO A 72 -3.39 11.87 -3.64
C PRO A 72 -3.21 11.41 -2.18
N ARG A 73 -3.95 11.97 -1.22
CA ARG A 73 -3.88 11.56 0.19
C ARG A 73 -4.50 10.18 0.36
N ALA A 74 -3.74 9.29 0.98
CA ALA A 74 -4.17 7.93 1.24
C ALA A 74 -3.71 7.46 2.64
N SER A 75 -4.39 6.44 3.14
CA SER A 75 -4.04 5.76 4.39
C SER A 75 -3.89 4.26 4.15
N LEU A 76 -2.84 3.65 4.70
CA LEU A 76 -2.66 2.21 4.77
C LEU A 76 -2.84 1.75 6.21
N LEU A 77 -3.71 0.76 6.42
CA LEU A 77 -3.82 0.07 7.68
C LEU A 77 -3.26 -1.35 7.56
N PHE A 78 -2.34 -1.69 8.45
CA PHE A 78 -1.80 -3.04 8.60
C PHE A 78 -2.24 -3.62 9.94
N TYR A 79 -2.55 -4.92 9.96
CA TYR A 79 -2.87 -5.62 11.19
C TYR A 79 -2.21 -6.99 11.24
N HIS A 80 -1.44 -7.24 12.30
CA HIS A 80 -0.83 -8.51 12.62
C HIS A 80 -1.52 -9.08 13.88
N GLY A 81 -2.56 -9.89 13.68
CA GLY A 81 -3.38 -10.41 14.78
C GLY A 81 -2.62 -11.25 15.81
N LYS A 82 -1.68 -12.11 15.40
CA LYS A 82 -0.88 -12.90 16.34
C LYS A 82 0.07 -12.03 17.17
N GLY A 83 0.68 -11.03 16.55
CA GLY A 83 1.52 -10.05 17.22
C GLY A 83 0.74 -8.95 17.93
N LEU A 84 -0.60 -8.93 17.83
CA LEU A 84 -1.49 -7.88 18.34
C LEU A 84 -1.01 -6.46 18.01
N ARG A 85 -0.54 -6.28 16.77
CA ARG A 85 0.09 -5.05 16.29
C ARG A 85 -0.71 -4.46 15.15
N GLN A 86 -0.99 -3.17 15.24
CA GLN A 86 -1.62 -2.39 14.18
C GLN A 86 -0.69 -1.23 13.79
N ILE A 87 -0.61 -0.96 12.49
CA ILE A 87 0.16 0.15 11.95
C ILE A 87 -0.76 0.95 11.03
N ARG A 88 -0.90 2.26 11.26
CA ARG A 88 -1.53 3.19 10.32
C ARG A 88 -0.44 4.01 9.66
N VAL A 89 -0.48 4.11 8.35
CA VAL A 89 0.45 4.95 7.57
C VAL A 89 -0.39 5.92 6.78
N ASP A 90 -0.25 7.22 7.04
CA ASP A 90 -0.88 8.26 6.24
C ASP A 90 0.19 8.90 5.34
N GLY A 91 -0.17 9.23 4.10
CA GLY A 91 0.79 9.76 3.15
C GLY A 91 0.20 10.14 1.79
N ILE A 92 1.10 10.41 0.85
CA ILE A 92 0.79 10.77 -0.54
C ILE A 92 1.05 9.54 -1.41
N LEU A 93 0.04 9.09 -2.17
CA LEU A 93 0.11 7.93 -3.04
C LEU A 93 0.03 8.35 -4.50
N GLU A 94 1.14 8.17 -5.22
CA GLU A 94 1.32 8.69 -6.58
C GLU A 94 1.81 7.62 -7.56
N PRO A 95 1.54 7.77 -8.87
CA PRO A 95 2.15 6.95 -9.91
C PRO A 95 3.66 7.05 -9.92
N ILE A 96 4.34 5.91 -10.07
CA ILE A 96 5.76 5.92 -10.44
C ILE A 96 5.84 6.15 -11.96
N THR A 97 6.48 7.24 -12.36
CA THR A 97 6.57 7.69 -13.76
C THR A 97 7.91 7.40 -14.43
N ASP A 98 8.94 7.07 -13.65
CA ASP A 98 10.24 6.68 -14.22
C ASP A 98 10.11 5.37 -15.01
N ALA A 99 10.38 5.43 -16.31
CA ALA A 99 10.16 4.31 -17.22
C ALA A 99 11.04 3.09 -16.92
N GLN A 100 12.27 3.31 -16.42
CA GLN A 100 13.17 2.21 -16.07
C GLN A 100 12.66 1.47 -14.83
N GLU A 101 12.19 2.22 -13.84
CA GLU A 101 11.61 1.68 -12.62
C GLU A 101 10.30 0.96 -12.88
N VAL A 102 9.41 1.52 -13.70
CA VAL A 102 8.17 0.84 -14.12
C VAL A 102 8.49 -0.49 -14.80
N LYS A 103 9.47 -0.51 -15.70
CA LYS A 103 9.92 -1.75 -16.37
C LYS A 103 10.48 -2.76 -15.36
N ARG A 104 11.31 -2.32 -14.40
CA ARG A 104 11.85 -3.18 -13.33
C ARG A 104 10.75 -3.79 -12.48
N LEU A 105 9.75 -3.00 -12.11
CA LEU A 105 8.61 -3.44 -11.30
C LEU A 105 7.70 -4.40 -12.09
N PHE A 106 7.46 -4.13 -13.37
CA PHE A 106 6.65 -5.01 -14.22
C PHE A 106 7.30 -6.39 -14.39
N GLN A 107 8.64 -6.47 -14.45
CA GLN A 107 9.37 -7.75 -14.47
C GLN A 107 9.15 -8.61 -13.22
N LYS A 108 8.73 -8.01 -12.09
CA LYS A 108 8.39 -8.75 -10.86
C LYS A 108 6.98 -9.34 -10.90
N VAL A 109 6.14 -8.94 -11.86
CA VAL A 109 4.81 -9.53 -12.04
C VAL A 109 4.98 -10.93 -12.62
N SER A 110 4.45 -11.93 -11.91
CA SER A 110 4.50 -13.32 -12.38
C SER A 110 3.77 -13.46 -13.71
N SER A 111 4.22 -14.36 -14.58
CA SER A 111 3.57 -14.62 -15.88
C SER A 111 2.06 -14.88 -15.74
N LYS A 112 1.64 -15.57 -14.67
CA LYS A 112 0.23 -15.84 -14.36
C LYS A 112 -0.58 -14.61 -13.96
N SER A 113 0.07 -13.59 -13.38
CA SER A 113 -0.56 -12.36 -12.90
C SER A 113 -0.56 -11.23 -13.93
N ILE A 114 0.15 -11.38 -15.05
CA ILE A 114 0.17 -10.35 -16.12
C ILE A 114 -1.24 -10.15 -16.69
N LYS A 115 -2.02 -11.22 -16.79
CA LYS A 115 -3.42 -11.18 -17.27
C LYS A 115 -4.30 -10.21 -16.46
N ASP A 116 -3.96 -9.96 -15.20
CA ASP A 116 -4.73 -9.06 -14.33
C ASP A 116 -4.65 -7.60 -14.80
N TYR A 117 -3.68 -7.28 -15.67
CA TYR A 117 -3.46 -5.96 -16.27
C TYR A 117 -3.79 -5.91 -17.76
N THR A 118 -4.35 -6.96 -18.34
CA THR A 118 -4.68 -7.04 -19.77
C THR A 118 -6.16 -7.31 -19.99
N THR A 119 -7.02 -7.08 -19.00
CA THR A 119 -8.46 -7.17 -19.19
C THR A 119 -8.93 -6.07 -20.15
N GLN A 120 -9.80 -6.41 -21.09
CA GLN A 120 -10.29 -5.45 -22.07
C GLN A 120 -11.08 -4.32 -21.39
N LEU A 121 -11.94 -4.66 -20.43
CA LEU A 121 -12.66 -3.70 -19.59
C LEU A 121 -11.87 -3.36 -18.32
N PRO A 122 -11.94 -2.12 -17.81
CA PRO A 122 -11.32 -1.73 -16.53
C PRO A 122 -11.80 -2.60 -15.36
N PRO A 123 -10.94 -2.93 -14.38
CA PRO A 123 -11.39 -3.65 -13.19
C PRO A 123 -12.43 -2.85 -12.39
N GLY A 124 -13.53 -3.51 -12.04
CA GLY A 124 -14.72 -2.89 -11.44
C GLY A 124 -15.84 -2.59 -12.44
N SER A 125 -15.61 -2.80 -13.74
CA SER A 125 -16.66 -2.72 -14.76
C SER A 125 -17.66 -3.88 -14.63
N PRO A 126 -18.95 -3.65 -14.93
CA PRO A 126 -19.95 -4.70 -14.94
C PRO A 126 -19.71 -5.69 -16.09
N ILE A 127 -19.89 -6.98 -15.82
CA ILE A 127 -19.84 -8.05 -16.81
C ILE A 127 -21.08 -8.94 -16.65
N LYS A 128 -21.50 -9.61 -17.73
CA LYS A 128 -22.67 -10.50 -17.69
C LYS A 128 -22.36 -11.86 -17.07
N ASN A 129 -21.14 -12.37 -17.26
CA ASN A 129 -20.72 -13.68 -16.76
C ASN A 129 -19.21 -13.66 -16.44
N PRO A 130 -18.77 -14.08 -15.24
CA PRO A 130 -17.36 -14.13 -14.85
C PRO A 130 -16.49 -15.08 -15.69
N ASP A 131 -17.09 -16.04 -16.40
CA ASP A 131 -16.35 -16.97 -17.27
C ASP A 131 -15.98 -16.34 -18.63
N HIS A 132 -16.51 -15.16 -18.95
CA HIS A 132 -16.32 -14.46 -20.22
C HIS A 132 -15.58 -13.13 -20.06
N VAL A 133 -14.47 -13.15 -19.31
CA VAL A 133 -13.56 -12.01 -19.26
C VAL A 133 -12.65 -12.03 -20.49
N GLU A 134 -12.74 -10.98 -21.30
CA GLU A 134 -11.88 -10.79 -22.47
C GLU A 134 -10.57 -10.10 -22.09
N TYR A 135 -9.51 -10.46 -22.80
CA TYR A 135 -8.17 -9.94 -22.58
C TYR A 135 -7.58 -9.39 -23.89
N VAL A 136 -6.83 -8.30 -23.78
CA VAL A 136 -6.02 -7.74 -24.86
C VAL A 136 -4.63 -8.38 -24.89
N GLU A 137 -3.88 -8.09 -25.95
CA GLU A 137 -2.49 -8.54 -26.08
C GLU A 137 -1.62 -8.06 -24.92
N ARG A 138 -0.63 -8.88 -24.54
CA ARG A 138 0.26 -8.56 -23.40
C ARG A 138 1.02 -7.24 -23.56
N SER A 139 1.35 -6.87 -24.80
CA SER A 139 1.99 -5.59 -25.12
C SER A 139 1.12 -4.38 -24.78
N GLU A 140 -0.20 -4.56 -24.75
CA GLU A 140 -1.20 -3.54 -24.46
C GLU A 140 -1.74 -3.73 -23.03
N ASN A 141 -0.86 -3.64 -22.03
CA ASN A 141 -1.26 -3.77 -20.64
C ASN A 141 -1.45 -2.41 -19.95
N TYR A 142 -2.22 -2.43 -18.86
CA TYR A 142 -2.57 -1.26 -18.06
C TYR A 142 -1.86 -1.25 -16.71
N PHE A 143 -0.68 -1.88 -16.62
CA PHE A 143 0.10 -1.96 -15.39
C PHE A 143 0.50 -0.56 -14.90
N LEU A 144 0.15 -0.27 -13.64
CA LEU A 144 0.52 0.97 -12.98
C LEU A 144 1.08 0.66 -11.58
N PRO A 145 2.38 0.88 -11.36
CA PRO A 145 2.92 0.93 -10.02
C PRO A 145 2.61 2.28 -9.37
N LEU A 146 2.17 2.24 -8.12
CA LEU A 146 1.97 3.42 -7.28
C LEU A 146 2.93 3.34 -6.09
N GLN A 147 3.41 4.49 -5.61
CA GLN A 147 4.23 4.60 -4.41
C GLN A 147 3.53 5.49 -3.39
N LEU A 148 3.35 4.99 -2.17
CA LEU A 148 3.00 5.83 -1.03
C LEU A 148 4.27 6.34 -0.36
N THR A 149 4.38 7.66 -0.28
CA THR A 149 5.38 8.37 0.52
C THR A 149 4.72 8.77 1.86
N PRO A 150 5.12 8.17 3.00
CA PRO A 150 4.49 8.46 4.28
C PRO A 150 4.73 9.90 4.75
N THR A 151 3.72 10.50 5.35
CA THR A 151 3.85 11.73 6.16
C THR A 151 3.75 11.42 7.66
N SER A 152 3.06 10.34 8.02
CA SER A 152 3.02 9.84 9.38
C SER A 152 2.86 8.32 9.44
N ILE A 153 3.37 7.73 10.53
CA ILE A 153 3.23 6.31 10.84
C ILE A 153 2.82 6.21 12.30
N GLU A 154 1.69 5.57 12.58
CA GLU A 154 1.20 5.31 13.93
C GLU A 154 1.29 3.81 14.23
N LEU A 155 1.93 3.46 15.35
CA LEU A 155 2.02 2.10 15.87
C LEU A 155 1.08 1.95 17.06
N LEU A 156 0.25 0.92 17.05
CA LEU A 156 -0.47 0.41 18.23
C LEU A 156 -0.04 -1.03 18.49
N GLN A 157 0.46 -1.29 19.69
CA GLN A 157 0.83 -2.63 20.17
C GLN A 157 0.00 -2.94 21.41
N LEU A 158 -0.95 -3.86 21.28
CA LEU A 158 -1.67 -4.36 22.44
C LEU A 158 -0.73 -5.29 23.21
N LYS A 159 -0.45 -4.93 24.46
CA LYS A 159 0.35 -5.71 25.41
C LYS A 159 -0.15 -5.46 26.83
N ARG A 160 0.16 -6.36 27.76
CA ARG A 160 -0.16 -6.20 29.19
C ARG A 160 1.13 -5.87 29.99
N PRO A 161 1.04 -5.07 31.08
CA PRO A 161 -0.15 -4.39 31.57
C PRO A 161 -0.58 -3.19 30.70
N ASN A 162 0.36 -2.53 30.03
CA ASN A 162 0.13 -1.26 29.33
C ASN A 162 0.25 -1.43 27.81
N HIS A 163 -0.81 -1.12 27.07
CA HIS A 163 -0.74 -0.99 25.61
C HIS A 163 0.26 0.12 25.23
N LEU A 164 0.90 -0.01 24.07
CA LEU A 164 1.74 1.05 23.52
C LEU A 164 1.06 1.67 22.33
N ARG A 165 1.16 2.99 22.24
CA ARG A 165 0.80 3.71 21.03
C ARG A 165 1.82 4.80 20.78
N ALA A 166 2.38 4.84 19.58
CA ALA A 166 3.36 5.85 19.19
C ALA A 166 3.00 6.43 17.83
N LEU A 167 3.20 7.73 17.67
CA LEU A 167 3.08 8.42 16.39
C LEU A 167 4.46 8.89 15.97
N TYR A 168 4.81 8.59 14.72
CA TYR A 168 5.99 9.08 14.04
C TYR A 168 5.54 10.03 12.93
N THR A 169 6.16 11.20 12.85
CA THR A 169 5.91 12.23 11.83
C THR A 169 7.24 12.73 11.28
N ILE A 170 7.24 13.25 10.05
CA ILE A 170 8.44 13.87 9.47
C ILE A 170 8.46 15.35 9.85
N ASP A 171 9.55 15.79 10.47
CA ASP A 171 9.87 17.20 10.74
C ASP A 171 11.31 17.47 10.31
N ASN A 172 11.55 18.55 9.55
CA ASN A 172 12.85 18.90 8.97
C ASN A 172 13.57 17.73 8.26
N ASN A 173 12.82 16.92 7.49
CA ASN A 173 13.29 15.71 6.79
C ASN A 173 13.75 14.56 7.71
N GLU A 174 13.47 14.61 9.00
CA GLU A 174 13.77 13.56 9.97
C GLU A 174 12.50 13.02 10.60
N TRP A 175 12.50 11.73 10.94
CA TRP A 175 11.41 11.13 11.68
C TRP A 175 11.51 11.50 13.16
N GLN A 176 10.50 12.18 13.65
CA GLN A 176 10.30 12.46 15.07
C GLN A 176 9.16 11.61 15.58
N GLY A 177 9.25 11.12 16.81
CA GLY A 177 8.20 10.30 17.36
C GLY A 177 7.84 10.61 18.80
N GLN A 178 6.59 10.33 19.15
CA GLN A 178 6.02 10.61 20.45
C GLN A 178 5.10 9.48 20.89
N TRP A 179 5.07 9.22 22.20
CA TRP A 179 4.09 8.32 22.78
C TRP A 179 2.71 8.97 22.79
N LEU A 180 1.69 8.16 22.50
CA LEU A 180 0.29 8.52 22.62
C LEU A 180 -0.34 7.71 23.75
N VAL A 181 -1.39 8.25 24.35
CA VAL A 181 -2.30 7.45 25.17
C VAL A 181 -2.93 6.39 24.25
N PRO A 182 -2.86 5.08 24.61
CA PRO A 182 -3.34 4.00 23.76
C PRO A 182 -4.84 4.06 23.50
#